data_AF-A0AAP9ISE8-F1
#
_entry.id   AF-A0AAP9ISE8-F1
#
_cell.length_a   1.000
_cell.length_b   1.000
_cell.length_c   1.000
_cell.angle_alpha   90.00
_cell.angle_beta   90.00
_cell.angle_gamma   90.00
#
_symmetry.space_group_name_H-M   'P 1'
#
loop_
_entity.id
_entity.type
_entity.pdbx_description
1 polymer ?
#
loop_
_entity_poly.entity_id
_entity_poly.type
_entity_poly.pdbx_seq_one_letter_code
_entity_poly.pdbx_strand_id
1 'polypeptide(L)'
;MNNELALKRIFEAGVFYNMAGTLYPEDINLIDNFIDDYENSQPELTHSIGDLLFLYMIEKEPQQASLFFQAIYSFTSGADIVFAARDLKEKLVLPWPPSYLSKKEREAVRPEVLLDEFLTLACNKKGFKTITTDDVNRVAEKFSILTHFREGNHFFQHRIKMKRNSGNGHIHIYYDRDRVSFRKSLIYAMENIKHAHGKDVLADKWSAKSISTLGRMLLAQAYFHTEDSHGLSQEAYFERLLERYPKMEYIGLRDKKSLFEGKRKLAALASVFTKNYHADTDEFAIQRRNFGHRNSDDIDARISPPVLLKSALSSYINYYAFALSHVGFIRQLYQLRDSIYDIATKQFNLNEFVTFYILNNINKSSTESLQALYTEIIMAVEIQCHGLLTALRAYPVRQEYWGYFAYQYIIPTIGKIVKSMGTLSTLCNVNYQHITDEHLKALGWKDELNKAVILNRIIASDNDFICAGYGLSNHTIVLPMNAPNNVYGSIQAALDLYDKNLKNNYLSSTIIHEDIQQLQSILWGFHHLYHKEFSPGKITNELSIDEIGRFYRQPISESQFKKGKKAAQQLIASYKK
;
A
#
# COMPACT_ATOMS: atom_id res chain seq x y z
N MET A 1 -32.59 -9.65 -5.92
CA MET A 1 -31.65 -9.67 -4.77
C MET A 1 -32.22 -10.63 -3.74
N ASN A 2 -31.41 -11.43 -3.04
CA ASN A 2 -31.95 -12.33 -2.00
C ASN A 2 -32.37 -11.49 -0.78
N ASN A 3 -33.68 -11.39 -0.52
CA ASN A 3 -34.25 -10.57 0.55
C ASN A 3 -33.75 -11.00 1.94
N GLU A 4 -33.51 -12.30 2.15
CA GLU A 4 -32.92 -12.83 3.39
C GLU A 4 -31.49 -12.32 3.59
N LEU A 5 -30.70 -12.26 2.52
CA LEU A 5 -29.33 -11.73 2.56
C LEU A 5 -29.32 -10.22 2.87
N ALA A 6 -30.30 -9.47 2.35
CA ALA A 6 -30.44 -8.04 2.62
C ALA A 6 -30.70 -7.77 4.12
N LEU A 7 -31.65 -8.50 4.72
CA LEU A 7 -31.93 -8.41 6.16
C LEU A 7 -30.74 -8.83 7.01
N LYS A 8 -30.12 -9.97 6.67
CA LYS A 8 -28.94 -10.47 7.39
C LYS A 8 -27.88 -9.38 7.49
N ARG A 9 -27.63 -8.63 6.42
CA ARG A 9 -26.62 -7.56 6.37
C ARG A 9 -26.93 -6.38 7.29
N ILE A 10 -28.21 -6.01 7.46
CA ILE A 10 -28.63 -4.94 8.39
C ILE A 10 -28.37 -5.38 9.83
N PHE A 11 -28.81 -6.59 10.18
CA PHE A 11 -28.61 -7.13 11.52
C PHE A 11 -27.13 -7.41 11.84
N GLU A 12 -26.32 -7.85 10.87
CA GLU A 12 -24.86 -7.96 11.04
C GLU A 12 -24.21 -6.61 11.37
N ALA A 13 -24.63 -5.53 10.69
CA ALA A 13 -24.17 -4.18 11.01
C ALA A 13 -24.59 -3.78 12.44
N GLY A 14 -25.80 -4.12 12.86
CA GLY A 14 -26.29 -3.87 14.23
C GLY A 14 -25.50 -4.64 15.30
N VAL A 15 -25.20 -5.91 15.06
CA VAL A 15 -24.36 -6.71 15.97
C VAL A 15 -22.96 -6.12 16.08
N PHE A 16 -22.35 -5.73 14.95
CA PHE A 16 -21.05 -5.10 14.93
C PHE A 16 -21.04 -3.75 15.69
N TYR A 17 -22.02 -2.90 15.40
CA TYR A 17 -22.19 -1.59 16.01
C TYR A 17 -22.32 -1.69 17.54
N ASN A 18 -23.21 -2.56 18.04
CA ASN A 18 -23.40 -2.74 19.47
C ASN A 18 -22.16 -3.36 20.14
N MET A 19 -21.47 -4.27 19.47
CA MET A 19 -20.23 -4.86 20.00
C MET A 19 -19.15 -3.80 20.18
N ALA A 20 -19.05 -2.81 19.29
CA ALA A 20 -18.13 -1.70 19.46
C ALA A 20 -18.45 -0.89 20.73
N GLY A 21 -19.72 -0.54 20.95
CA GLY A 21 -20.14 0.17 22.16
C GLY A 21 -19.80 -0.59 23.44
N THR A 22 -19.96 -1.91 23.44
CA THR A 22 -19.59 -2.77 24.58
C THR A 22 -18.07 -2.84 24.80
N LEU A 23 -17.27 -2.88 23.73
CA LEU A 23 -15.81 -3.00 23.83
C LEU A 23 -15.11 -1.68 24.17
N TYR A 24 -15.72 -0.54 23.84
CA TYR A 24 -15.16 0.80 24.04
C TYR A 24 -16.08 1.71 24.85
N PRO A 25 -16.44 1.36 26.10
CA PRO A 25 -17.33 2.17 26.93
C PRO A 25 -16.74 3.55 27.25
N GLU A 26 -15.42 3.69 27.31
CA GLU A 26 -14.74 4.97 27.51
C GLU A 26 -14.96 5.92 26.33
N ASP A 27 -14.86 5.42 25.09
CA ASP A 27 -15.18 6.20 23.89
C ASP A 27 -16.63 6.70 23.94
N ILE A 28 -17.56 5.83 24.35
CA ILE A 28 -18.98 6.19 24.49
C ILE A 28 -19.19 7.32 25.51
N ASN A 29 -18.58 7.21 26.69
CA ASN A 29 -18.70 8.23 27.73
C ASN A 29 -18.11 9.58 27.29
N LEU A 30 -16.97 9.57 26.59
CA LEU A 30 -16.37 10.78 26.05
C LEU A 30 -17.26 11.45 24.99
N ILE A 31 -17.90 10.65 24.13
CA ILE A 31 -18.85 11.15 23.13
C ILE A 31 -20.08 11.75 23.79
N ASP A 32 -20.68 11.06 24.77
CA ASP A 32 -21.88 11.54 25.45
C ASP A 32 -21.61 12.89 26.14
N ASN A 33 -20.51 13.00 26.89
CA ASN A 33 -20.09 14.26 27.50
C ASN A 33 -19.89 15.37 26.47
N PHE A 34 -19.21 15.07 25.35
CA PHE A 34 -18.97 16.04 24.29
C PHE A 34 -20.28 16.51 23.62
N ILE A 35 -21.23 15.61 23.39
CA ILE A 35 -22.53 15.96 22.79
C ILE A 35 -23.34 16.82 23.77
N ASP A 36 -23.37 16.46 25.05
CA ASP A 36 -24.07 17.25 26.08
C ASP A 36 -23.47 18.67 26.16
N ASP A 37 -22.14 18.80 26.18
CA ASP A 37 -21.46 20.11 26.14
C ASP A 37 -21.77 20.90 24.86
N TYR A 38 -21.83 20.21 23.72
CA TYR A 38 -22.18 20.79 22.43
C TYR A 38 -23.62 21.30 22.39
N GLU A 39 -24.60 20.53 22.86
CA GLU A 39 -26.01 20.91 22.86
C GLU A 39 -26.31 22.06 23.85
N ASN A 40 -25.55 22.14 24.95
CA ASN A 40 -25.67 23.21 25.95
C ASN A 40 -25.05 24.55 25.49
N SER A 41 -24.24 24.54 24.44
CA SER A 41 -23.65 25.73 23.82
C SER A 41 -24.67 26.42 22.90
N GLN A 42 -25.26 27.57 23.29
CA GLN A 42 -26.39 28.18 22.56
C GLN A 42 -26.13 28.41 21.04
N PRO A 43 -27.11 28.14 20.14
CA PRO A 43 -26.86 28.11 18.71
C PRO A 43 -27.55 29.23 17.92
N GLU A 44 -26.80 29.90 17.06
CA GLU A 44 -27.36 30.43 15.80
C GLU A 44 -26.82 29.66 14.56
N LEU A 45 -26.02 28.60 14.73
CA LEU A 45 -25.30 27.92 13.63
C LEU A 45 -25.16 26.38 13.78
N THR A 46 -26.04 25.70 14.52
CA THR A 46 -25.91 24.27 14.89
C THR A 46 -25.80 23.29 13.72
N HIS A 47 -26.53 23.50 12.62
CA HIS A 47 -26.48 22.53 11.51
C HIS A 47 -25.13 22.57 10.76
N SER A 48 -24.59 23.78 10.54
CA SER A 48 -23.31 23.97 9.85
C SER A 48 -22.10 23.46 10.65
N ILE A 49 -22.17 23.51 11.99
CA ILE A 49 -21.05 23.10 12.87
C ILE A 49 -21.02 21.57 13.04
N GLY A 50 -22.17 20.91 13.17
CA GLY A 50 -22.25 19.46 13.33
C GLY A 50 -21.59 18.69 12.16
N ASP A 51 -21.85 19.13 10.92
CA ASP A 51 -21.25 18.55 9.72
C ASP A 51 -19.74 18.81 9.65
N LEU A 52 -19.29 20.00 10.06
CA LEU A 52 -17.86 20.31 10.13
C LEU A 52 -17.15 19.48 11.21
N LEU A 53 -17.77 19.26 12.37
CA LEU A 53 -17.26 18.37 13.41
C LEU A 53 -17.16 16.93 12.92
N PHE A 54 -18.18 16.45 12.20
CA PHE A 54 -18.16 15.14 11.55
C PHE A 54 -16.95 15.00 10.63
N LEU A 55 -16.78 15.95 9.70
CA LEU A 55 -15.69 15.94 8.73
C LEU A 55 -14.33 16.04 9.43
N TYR A 56 -14.22 16.89 10.45
CA TYR A 56 -13.01 17.02 11.25
C TYR A 56 -12.63 15.71 11.93
N MET A 57 -13.56 15.02 12.60
CA MET A 57 -13.27 13.79 13.36
C MET A 57 -12.72 12.65 12.49
N ILE A 58 -13.25 12.51 11.28
CA ILE A 58 -12.81 11.47 10.34
C ILE A 58 -11.60 11.87 9.49
N GLU A 59 -11.33 13.16 9.31
CA GLU A 59 -10.22 13.62 8.46
C GLU A 59 -8.85 13.24 9.05
N LYS A 60 -7.95 12.74 8.21
CA LYS A 60 -6.59 12.34 8.62
C LYS A 60 -5.50 13.19 7.97
N GLU A 61 -5.79 13.93 6.87
CA GLU A 61 -4.84 14.87 6.28
C GLU A 61 -4.69 16.10 7.19
N PRO A 62 -3.50 16.39 7.75
CA PRO A 62 -3.33 17.46 8.75
C PRO A 62 -3.73 18.85 8.26
N GLN A 63 -3.42 19.17 7.00
CA GLN A 63 -3.77 20.46 6.40
C GLN A 63 -5.29 20.62 6.31
N GLN A 64 -6.00 19.59 5.81
CA GLN A 64 -7.44 19.62 5.70
C GLN A 64 -8.13 19.60 7.07
N ALA A 65 -7.60 18.83 8.03
CA ALA A 65 -8.07 18.84 9.40
C ALA A 65 -7.90 20.23 10.06
N SER A 66 -6.79 20.92 9.79
CA SER A 66 -6.57 22.29 10.26
C SER A 66 -7.56 23.28 9.64
N LEU A 67 -7.93 23.11 8.37
CA LEU A 67 -8.95 23.93 7.73
C LEU A 67 -10.33 23.72 8.36
N PHE A 68 -10.73 22.47 8.60
CA PHE A 68 -11.98 22.18 9.32
C PHE A 68 -11.95 22.75 10.73
N PHE A 69 -10.84 22.61 11.44
CA PHE A 69 -10.65 23.17 12.78
C PHE A 69 -10.81 24.70 12.80
N GLN A 70 -10.19 25.41 11.85
CA GLN A 70 -10.33 26.87 11.70
C GLN A 70 -11.77 27.28 11.34
N ALA A 71 -12.45 26.50 10.50
CA ALA A 71 -13.84 26.74 10.15
C ALA A 71 -14.74 26.59 11.37
N ILE A 72 -14.62 25.50 12.13
CA ILE A 72 -15.38 25.27 13.37
C ILE A 72 -15.14 26.43 14.34
N TYR A 73 -13.88 26.82 14.57
CA TYR A 73 -13.52 27.94 15.43
C TYR A 73 -14.17 29.27 15.00
N SER A 74 -14.30 29.50 13.70
CA SER A 74 -14.93 30.72 13.17
C SER A 74 -16.46 30.75 13.35
N PHE A 75 -17.11 29.60 13.50
CA PHE A 75 -18.55 29.48 13.69
C PHE A 75 -18.96 29.35 15.17
N THR A 76 -18.00 29.19 16.08
CA THR A 76 -18.26 29.02 17.52
C THR A 76 -17.72 30.21 18.33
N SER A 77 -18.51 30.75 19.25
CA SER A 77 -18.05 31.78 20.21
C SER A 77 -17.22 31.21 21.37
N GLY A 78 -17.18 29.87 21.53
CA GLY A 78 -16.44 29.17 22.57
C GLY A 78 -15.18 28.50 22.04
N ALA A 79 -14.02 28.84 22.60
CA ALA A 79 -12.77 28.11 22.36
C ALA A 79 -12.86 26.66 22.89
N ASP A 80 -13.72 26.42 23.87
CA ASP A 80 -13.81 25.16 24.61
C ASP A 80 -14.30 24.00 23.74
N ILE A 81 -15.31 24.20 22.90
CA ILE A 81 -15.85 23.13 22.04
C ILE A 81 -14.86 22.68 20.97
N VAL A 82 -14.05 23.62 20.50
CA VAL A 82 -12.99 23.39 19.51
C VAL A 82 -11.86 22.59 20.15
N PHE A 83 -11.45 22.93 21.38
CA PHE A 83 -10.45 22.17 22.12
C PHE A 83 -10.96 20.78 22.51
N ALA A 84 -12.22 20.67 22.93
CA ALA A 84 -12.87 19.40 23.25
C ALA A 84 -12.93 18.47 22.03
N ALA A 85 -13.29 18.99 20.85
CA ALA A 85 -13.31 18.20 19.62
C ALA A 85 -11.92 17.67 19.24
N ARG A 86 -10.86 18.48 19.42
CA ARG A 86 -9.47 18.04 19.19
C ARG A 86 -9.06 16.95 20.17
N ASP A 87 -9.28 17.16 21.47
CA ASP A 87 -8.93 16.21 22.53
C ASP A 87 -9.69 14.88 22.35
N LEU A 88 -10.98 14.96 22.04
CA LEU A 88 -11.81 13.81 21.71
C LEU A 88 -11.22 13.03 20.53
N LYS A 89 -10.90 13.70 19.41
CA LYS A 89 -10.30 13.07 18.23
C LYS A 89 -9.04 12.28 18.53
N GLU A 90 -8.19 12.81 19.41
CA GLU A 90 -6.93 12.18 19.81
C GLU A 90 -7.14 10.98 20.74
N LYS A 91 -8.25 10.93 21.49
CA LYS A 91 -8.57 9.87 22.45
C LYS A 91 -9.36 8.71 21.84
N LEU A 92 -10.27 8.95 20.90
CA LEU A 92 -11.19 7.93 20.40
C LEU A 92 -10.50 6.77 19.65
N VAL A 93 -10.78 5.55 20.09
CA VAL A 93 -10.39 4.32 19.39
C VAL A 93 -11.26 4.09 18.16
N LEU A 94 -12.56 4.33 18.27
CA LEU A 94 -13.49 4.24 17.16
C LEU A 94 -13.27 5.42 16.20
N PRO A 95 -12.98 5.19 14.91
CA PRO A 95 -12.78 6.26 13.94
C PRO A 95 -14.12 6.82 13.45
N TRP A 96 -15.15 6.79 14.29
CA TRP A 96 -16.52 7.09 13.91
C TRP A 96 -16.87 8.53 14.27
N PRO A 97 -17.70 9.18 13.46
CA PRO A 97 -18.24 10.48 13.79
C PRO A 97 -19.10 10.43 15.07
N PRO A 98 -19.07 11.47 15.91
CA PRO A 98 -19.85 11.51 17.14
C PRO A 98 -21.36 11.32 16.97
N SER A 99 -21.93 11.83 15.87
CA SER A 99 -23.35 11.68 15.58
C SER A 99 -23.80 10.21 15.51
N TYR A 100 -22.96 9.33 14.94
CA TYR A 100 -23.21 7.89 14.90
C TYR A 100 -23.11 7.21 16.26
N LEU A 101 -22.46 7.81 17.24
CA LEU A 101 -22.27 7.26 18.59
C LEU A 101 -23.15 7.92 19.65
N SER A 102 -23.96 8.91 19.25
CA SER A 102 -24.87 9.62 20.14
C SER A 102 -25.81 8.67 20.86
N LYS A 103 -26.18 9.02 22.10
CA LYS A 103 -27.13 8.26 22.91
C LYS A 103 -28.43 7.96 22.16
N LYS A 104 -28.98 8.96 21.46
CA LYS A 104 -30.20 8.83 20.64
C LYS A 104 -30.08 7.72 19.59
N GLU A 105 -29.00 7.72 18.80
CA GLU A 105 -28.79 6.71 17.76
C GLU A 105 -28.53 5.34 18.38
N ARG A 106 -27.75 5.25 19.46
CA ARG A 106 -27.49 3.99 20.19
C ARG A 106 -28.77 3.38 20.76
N GLU A 107 -29.67 4.18 21.32
CA GLU A 107 -30.95 3.72 21.85
C GLU A 107 -31.87 3.17 20.73
N ALA A 108 -31.84 3.79 19.54
CA ALA A 108 -32.62 3.34 18.39
C ALA A 108 -32.18 1.96 17.85
N VAL A 109 -30.91 1.60 18.04
CA VAL A 109 -30.33 0.32 17.58
C VAL A 109 -29.86 -0.58 18.71
N ARG A 110 -30.33 -0.36 19.94
CA ARG A 110 -29.94 -1.16 21.10
C ARG A 110 -30.23 -2.66 20.88
N PRO A 111 -29.49 -3.57 21.54
CA PRO A 111 -29.57 -4.99 21.25
C PRO A 111 -30.98 -5.59 21.38
N GLU A 112 -31.78 -5.14 22.35
CA GLU A 112 -33.16 -5.59 22.54
C GLU A 112 -34.06 -5.21 21.37
N VAL A 113 -33.90 -4.00 20.83
CA VAL A 113 -34.72 -3.51 19.71
C VAL A 113 -34.40 -4.27 18.43
N LEU A 114 -33.12 -4.57 18.21
CA LEU A 114 -32.68 -5.40 17.08
C LEU A 114 -33.18 -6.84 17.23
N LEU A 115 -33.08 -7.43 18.42
CA LEU A 115 -33.56 -8.79 18.68
C LEU A 115 -35.08 -8.89 18.52
N ASP A 116 -35.84 -7.92 19.01
CA ASP A 116 -37.31 -7.87 18.92
C ASP A 116 -37.76 -7.85 17.45
N GLU A 117 -37.11 -7.01 16.64
CA GLU A 117 -37.40 -6.92 15.21
C GLU A 117 -37.00 -8.22 14.48
N PHE A 118 -35.84 -8.79 14.82
CA PHE A 118 -35.40 -10.08 14.27
C PHE A 118 -36.40 -11.21 14.60
N LEU A 119 -36.84 -11.31 15.85
CA LEU A 119 -37.76 -12.35 16.31
C LEU A 119 -39.16 -12.17 15.71
N THR A 120 -39.61 -10.93 15.52
CA THR A 120 -40.89 -10.63 14.84
C THR A 120 -40.91 -11.20 13.42
N LEU A 121 -39.82 -11.03 12.66
CA LEU A 121 -39.68 -11.60 11.32
C LEU A 121 -39.51 -13.12 11.36
N ALA A 122 -38.67 -13.61 12.26
CA ALA A 122 -38.32 -15.03 12.35
C ALA A 122 -39.50 -15.91 12.80
N CYS A 123 -40.35 -15.39 13.69
CA CYS A 123 -41.48 -16.12 14.27
C CYS A 123 -42.79 -16.01 13.46
N ASN A 124 -42.78 -15.27 12.34
CA ASN A 124 -43.91 -15.25 11.42
C ASN A 124 -44.22 -16.66 10.86
N LYS A 125 -45.47 -16.91 10.41
CA LYS A 125 -45.97 -18.25 10.02
C LYS A 125 -45.07 -19.01 9.02
N LYS A 126 -44.27 -18.31 8.22
CA LYS A 126 -43.35 -18.90 7.23
C LYS A 126 -41.86 -18.54 7.48
N GLY A 127 -41.55 -17.86 8.59
CA GLY A 127 -40.21 -17.41 8.98
C GLY A 127 -39.50 -16.60 7.89
N PHE A 128 -38.16 -16.71 7.83
CA PHE A 128 -37.34 -16.02 6.82
C PHE A 128 -37.54 -16.49 5.37
N LYS A 129 -38.33 -17.55 5.13
CA LYS A 129 -38.57 -18.09 3.77
C LYS A 129 -39.54 -17.27 2.94
N THR A 130 -40.26 -16.31 3.52
CA THR A 130 -41.20 -15.43 2.78
C THR A 130 -40.99 -13.96 3.07
N ILE A 131 -39.74 -13.55 3.34
CA ILE A 131 -39.40 -12.14 3.47
C ILE A 131 -39.72 -11.44 2.14
N THR A 132 -40.65 -10.50 2.21
CA THR A 132 -41.01 -9.64 1.08
C THR A 132 -40.04 -8.47 0.95
N THR A 133 -40.06 -7.78 -0.18
CA THR A 133 -39.29 -6.55 -0.35
C THR A 133 -39.76 -5.47 0.63
N ASP A 134 -41.05 -5.44 0.96
CA ASP A 134 -41.63 -4.49 1.92
C ASP A 134 -41.11 -4.74 3.33
N ASP A 135 -40.93 -6.02 3.73
CA ASP A 135 -40.29 -6.37 5.00
C ASP A 135 -38.85 -5.85 5.07
N VAL A 136 -38.09 -5.99 3.98
CA VAL A 136 -36.71 -5.48 3.88
C VAL A 136 -36.71 -3.96 3.99
N ASN A 137 -37.58 -3.28 3.25
CA ASN A 137 -37.66 -1.81 3.23
C ASN A 137 -38.05 -1.26 4.60
N ARG A 138 -39.05 -1.86 5.26
CA ARG A 138 -39.46 -1.47 6.60
C ARG A 138 -38.33 -1.60 7.62
N VAL A 139 -37.57 -2.69 7.58
CA VAL A 139 -36.43 -2.91 8.49
C VAL A 139 -35.28 -1.96 8.15
N ALA A 140 -35.01 -1.73 6.87
CA ALA A 140 -33.99 -0.79 6.42
C ALA A 140 -34.32 0.66 6.81
N GLU A 141 -35.60 1.05 6.78
CA GLU A 141 -36.09 2.35 7.23
C GLU A 141 -36.01 2.47 8.76
N LYS A 142 -36.50 1.46 9.49
CA LYS A 142 -36.43 1.42 10.96
C LYS A 142 -34.99 1.51 11.47
N PHE A 143 -34.06 0.85 10.79
CA PHE A 143 -32.63 0.85 11.10
C PHE A 143 -31.82 1.60 10.03
N SER A 144 -32.34 2.74 9.59
CA SER A 144 -31.71 3.57 8.55
C SER A 144 -30.27 3.93 8.92
N ILE A 145 -29.98 4.23 10.19
CA ILE A 145 -28.63 4.51 10.66
C ILE A 145 -27.65 3.36 10.37
N LEU A 146 -28.05 2.10 10.56
CA LEU A 146 -27.21 0.93 10.27
C LEU A 146 -27.01 0.74 8.76
N THR A 147 -28.03 1.07 7.97
CA THR A 147 -27.94 1.05 6.51
C THR A 147 -26.93 2.09 6.03
N HIS A 148 -27.04 3.34 6.49
CA HIS A 148 -26.08 4.42 6.18
C HIS A 148 -24.67 4.08 6.67
N PHE A 149 -24.56 3.59 7.92
CA PHE A 149 -23.29 3.16 8.51
C PHE A 149 -22.58 2.11 7.65
N ARG A 150 -23.35 1.16 7.10
CA ARG A 150 -22.85 0.09 6.25
C ARG A 150 -22.48 0.58 4.85
N GLU A 151 -23.35 1.36 4.21
CA GLU A 151 -23.15 1.85 2.85
C GLU A 151 -22.03 2.89 2.74
N GLY A 152 -21.83 3.68 3.80
CA GLY A 152 -20.68 4.58 3.94
C GLY A 152 -19.40 3.89 4.43
N ASN A 153 -19.38 2.55 4.55
CA ASN A 153 -18.26 1.74 5.04
C ASN A 153 -17.63 2.30 6.34
N HIS A 154 -18.47 2.70 7.29
CA HIS A 154 -18.00 3.32 8.52
C HIS A 154 -17.29 2.33 9.45
N PHE A 155 -17.32 1.03 9.15
CA PHE A 155 -16.56 0.01 9.87
C PHE A 155 -15.07 0.35 9.96
N PHE A 156 -14.38 0.49 8.81
CA PHE A 156 -12.91 0.62 8.78
C PHE A 156 -12.40 1.80 7.94
N GLN A 157 -13.24 2.41 7.08
CA GLN A 157 -12.77 3.34 6.05
C GLN A 157 -12.06 4.59 6.62
N HIS A 158 -12.57 5.11 7.73
CA HIS A 158 -12.10 6.35 8.35
C HIS A 158 -10.81 6.19 9.18
N ARG A 159 -10.19 5.01 9.16
CA ARG A 159 -8.87 4.79 9.78
C ARG A 159 -7.76 5.55 9.08
N ILE A 160 -7.91 5.74 7.77
CA ILE A 160 -6.92 6.39 6.93
C ILE A 160 -7.59 7.36 5.96
N LYS A 161 -6.83 8.32 5.44
CA LYS A 161 -7.20 9.12 4.26
C LYS A 161 -6.22 8.84 3.15
N MET A 162 -6.71 8.54 1.95
CA MET A 162 -5.89 8.37 0.76
C MET A 162 -6.01 9.58 -0.17
N LYS A 163 -4.87 10.05 -0.69
CA LYS A 163 -4.81 11.13 -1.69
C LYS A 163 -3.78 10.77 -2.76
N ARG A 164 -4.17 10.87 -4.02
CA ARG A 164 -3.26 10.65 -5.14
C ARG A 164 -2.85 11.99 -5.74
N ASN A 165 -1.55 12.20 -5.90
CA ASN A 165 -1.02 13.36 -6.62
C ASN A 165 -1.21 13.13 -8.13
N SER A 166 -1.88 14.06 -8.80
CA SER A 166 -2.21 13.98 -10.22
C SER A 166 -0.98 14.14 -11.14
N GLY A 167 0.07 14.83 -10.69
CA GLY A 167 1.26 15.11 -11.50
C GLY A 167 2.22 13.93 -11.59
N ASN A 168 2.51 13.28 -10.45
CA ASN A 168 3.49 12.18 -10.37
C ASN A 168 2.88 10.82 -9.99
N GLY A 169 1.57 10.77 -9.73
CA GLY A 169 0.87 9.54 -9.37
C GLY A 169 1.10 9.07 -7.94
N HIS A 170 1.88 9.76 -7.11
CA HIS A 170 2.17 9.36 -5.73
C HIS A 170 0.90 9.21 -4.90
N ILE A 171 0.83 8.17 -4.10
CA ILE A 171 -0.31 7.85 -3.24
C ILE A 171 0.08 8.16 -1.80
N HIS A 172 -0.53 9.16 -1.21
CA HIS A 172 -0.39 9.56 0.17
C HIS A 172 -1.48 8.88 1.01
N ILE A 173 -1.09 8.23 2.10
CA ILE A 173 -1.95 7.52 3.03
C ILE A 173 -1.72 8.11 4.43
N TYR A 174 -2.64 8.97 4.87
CA TYR A 174 -2.62 9.64 6.17
C TYR A 174 -3.34 8.81 7.22
N TYR A 175 -2.77 8.71 8.42
CA TYR A 175 -3.32 7.94 9.54
C TYR A 175 -2.74 8.44 10.88
N ASP A 176 -3.38 8.04 11.97
CA ASP A 176 -2.85 8.24 13.32
C ASP A 176 -1.73 7.22 13.59
N ARG A 177 -0.49 7.70 13.67
CA ARG A 177 0.70 6.86 13.86
C ARG A 177 0.78 6.18 15.21
N ASP A 178 0.04 6.64 16.21
CA ASP A 178 0.03 6.02 17.53
C ASP A 178 -0.92 4.82 17.58
N ARG A 179 -1.81 4.70 16.58
CA ARG A 179 -2.84 3.65 16.48
C ARG A 179 -2.66 2.74 15.28
N VAL A 180 -2.09 3.24 14.20
CA VAL A 180 -1.95 2.54 12.92
C VAL A 180 -0.48 2.49 12.53
N SER A 181 0.05 1.28 12.37
CA SER A 181 1.41 1.06 11.87
C SER A 181 1.50 1.33 10.36
N PHE A 182 2.72 1.45 9.84
CA PHE A 182 2.96 1.55 8.39
C PHE A 182 2.26 0.43 7.61
N ARG A 183 2.50 -0.82 8.00
CA ARG A 183 1.94 -2.00 7.33
C ARG A 183 0.42 -2.03 7.40
N LYS A 184 -0.15 -1.70 8.56
CA LYS A 184 -1.60 -1.64 8.76
C LYS A 184 -2.26 -0.52 7.95
N SER A 185 -1.56 0.61 7.76
CA SER A 185 -2.03 1.68 6.88
C SER A 185 -2.17 1.22 5.42
N LEU A 186 -1.23 0.40 4.93
CA LEU A 186 -1.30 -0.19 3.59
C LEU A 186 -2.47 -1.18 3.48
N ILE A 187 -2.67 -2.02 4.49
CA ILE A 187 -3.80 -2.97 4.54
C ILE A 187 -5.13 -2.20 4.48
N TYR A 188 -5.29 -1.15 5.29
CA TYR A 188 -6.50 -0.32 5.24
C TYR A 188 -6.66 0.40 3.90
N ALA A 189 -5.58 0.81 3.25
CA ALA A 189 -5.65 1.43 1.93
C ALA A 189 -6.18 0.45 0.88
N MET A 190 -5.72 -0.80 0.92
CA MET A 190 -6.24 -1.85 0.06
C MET A 190 -7.70 -2.17 0.35
N GLU A 191 -8.09 -2.22 1.62
CA GLU A 191 -9.46 -2.47 2.04
C GLU A 191 -10.41 -1.35 1.60
N ASN A 192 -9.98 -0.08 1.71
CA ASN A 192 -10.75 1.07 1.25
C ASN A 192 -11.01 1.03 -0.26
N ILE A 193 -10.03 0.56 -1.04
CA ILE A 193 -10.23 0.34 -2.48
C ILE A 193 -11.19 -0.83 -2.73
N LYS A 194 -10.94 -1.98 -2.10
CA LYS A 194 -11.73 -3.21 -2.29
C LYS A 194 -13.18 -3.03 -1.87
N HIS A 195 -13.41 -2.23 -0.84
CA HIS A 195 -14.71 -2.05 -0.19
C HIS A 195 -15.22 -0.61 -0.27
N ALA A 196 -15.00 0.07 -1.39
CA ALA A 196 -15.40 1.47 -1.59
C ALA A 196 -16.90 1.74 -1.29
N HIS A 197 -17.76 0.73 -1.41
CA HIS A 197 -19.20 0.83 -1.13
C HIS A 197 -19.64 0.20 0.20
N GLY A 198 -18.71 -0.35 1.00
CA GLY A 198 -18.97 -0.92 2.33
C GLY A 198 -19.85 -2.19 2.40
N LYS A 199 -20.54 -2.55 1.30
CA LYS A 199 -21.58 -3.58 1.28
C LYS A 199 -21.11 -4.98 1.66
N ASP A 200 -19.84 -5.30 1.44
CA ASP A 200 -19.29 -6.65 1.60
C ASP A 200 -18.15 -6.73 2.63
N VAL A 201 -17.89 -5.64 3.36
CA VAL A 201 -16.79 -5.55 4.34
C VAL A 201 -16.94 -6.61 5.42
N LEU A 202 -18.11 -6.67 6.05
CA LEU A 202 -18.40 -7.68 7.07
C LEU A 202 -18.42 -9.08 6.42
N ALA A 203 -19.01 -9.25 5.23
CA ALA A 203 -19.00 -10.55 4.56
C ALA A 203 -17.58 -11.17 4.44
N ASP A 204 -16.57 -10.33 4.17
CA ASP A 204 -15.17 -10.74 4.05
C ASP A 204 -14.43 -10.82 5.40
N LYS A 205 -14.68 -9.90 6.33
CA LYS A 205 -13.94 -9.78 7.60
C LYS A 205 -14.56 -10.56 8.76
N TRP A 206 -15.89 -10.59 8.80
CA TRP A 206 -16.69 -11.23 9.83
C TRP A 206 -18.16 -11.33 9.38
N SER A 207 -18.65 -12.55 9.15
CA SER A 207 -20.07 -12.79 8.87
C SER A 207 -20.65 -13.83 9.79
N ALA A 208 -21.90 -13.60 10.20
CA ALA A 208 -22.74 -14.64 10.76
C ALA A 208 -22.98 -15.68 9.66
N LYS A 209 -22.38 -16.87 9.80
CA LYS A 209 -22.47 -17.96 8.79
C LYS A 209 -23.91 -18.28 8.36
N SER A 210 -24.88 -18.08 9.26
CA SER A 210 -26.31 -18.26 9.00
C SER A 210 -27.15 -17.26 9.79
N ILE A 211 -28.41 -17.07 9.38
CA ILE A 211 -29.37 -16.21 10.09
C ILE A 211 -29.65 -16.71 11.52
N SER A 212 -29.59 -18.02 11.75
CA SER A 212 -29.67 -18.61 13.11
C SER A 212 -28.47 -18.21 13.97
N THR A 213 -27.26 -18.17 13.41
CA THR A 213 -26.07 -17.67 14.12
C THR A 213 -26.26 -16.21 14.53
N LEU A 214 -26.82 -15.40 13.63
CA LEU A 214 -27.11 -13.99 13.89
C LEU A 214 -28.13 -13.82 15.03
N GLY A 215 -29.20 -14.60 15.02
CA GLY A 215 -30.18 -14.63 16.12
C GLY A 215 -29.57 -14.98 17.47
N ARG A 216 -28.63 -15.93 17.52
CA ARG A 216 -27.89 -16.29 18.76
C ARG A 216 -27.02 -15.15 19.26
N MET A 217 -26.39 -14.39 18.36
CA MET A 217 -25.56 -13.25 18.71
C MET A 217 -26.38 -12.08 19.24
N LEU A 218 -27.50 -11.75 18.56
CA LEU A 218 -28.45 -10.74 19.02
C LEU A 218 -29.02 -11.09 20.39
N LEU A 219 -29.40 -12.37 20.58
CA LEU A 219 -29.88 -12.89 21.86
C LEU A 219 -28.83 -12.72 22.97
N ALA A 220 -27.56 -13.00 22.68
CA ALA A 220 -26.49 -12.82 23.64
C ALA A 220 -26.23 -11.34 23.97
N GLN A 221 -26.21 -10.45 22.98
CA GLN A 221 -26.04 -9.01 23.23
C GLN A 221 -27.19 -8.43 24.05
N ALA A 222 -28.44 -8.81 23.73
CA ALA A 222 -29.61 -8.35 24.45
C ALA A 222 -29.65 -8.87 25.89
N TYR A 223 -29.28 -10.14 26.11
CA TYR A 223 -29.16 -10.68 27.47
C TYR A 223 -28.12 -9.91 28.30
N PHE A 224 -26.89 -9.75 27.80
CA PHE A 224 -25.84 -9.07 28.57
C PHE A 224 -26.20 -7.61 28.87
N HIS A 225 -26.79 -6.90 27.90
CA HIS A 225 -27.26 -5.54 28.12
C HIS A 225 -28.37 -5.47 29.20
N THR A 226 -29.28 -6.43 29.23
CA THR A 226 -30.35 -6.52 30.24
C THR A 226 -29.83 -6.98 31.62
N GLU A 227 -28.85 -7.88 31.66
CA GLU A 227 -28.19 -8.34 32.89
C GLU A 227 -27.49 -7.17 33.59
N ASP A 228 -26.73 -6.38 32.83
CA ASP A 228 -26.00 -5.20 33.33
C ASP A 228 -26.93 -4.10 33.85
N SER A 229 -28.13 -3.98 33.29
CA SER A 229 -29.07 -2.91 33.65
C SER A 229 -30.11 -3.32 34.71
N HIS A 230 -30.50 -4.59 34.80
CA HIS A 230 -31.65 -5.04 35.61
C HIS A 230 -31.39 -6.29 36.47
N GLY A 231 -30.21 -6.91 36.41
CA GLY A 231 -29.83 -8.04 37.28
C GLY A 231 -30.69 -9.30 37.12
N LEU A 232 -31.33 -9.47 35.95
CA LEU A 232 -32.21 -10.62 35.66
C LEU A 232 -31.39 -11.90 35.49
N SER A 233 -31.85 -13.01 36.09
CA SER A 233 -31.25 -14.31 35.82
C SER A 233 -31.49 -14.74 34.37
N GLN A 234 -30.57 -15.55 33.84
CA GLN A 234 -30.66 -16.09 32.49
C GLN A 234 -31.99 -16.83 32.24
N GLU A 235 -32.46 -17.62 33.21
CA GLU A 235 -33.70 -18.38 33.11
C GLU A 235 -34.92 -17.45 32.99
N ALA A 236 -35.00 -16.43 33.87
CA ALA A 236 -36.10 -15.47 33.85
C ALA A 236 -36.12 -14.63 32.56
N TYR A 237 -34.95 -14.34 32.00
CA TYR A 237 -34.84 -13.64 30.71
C TYR A 237 -35.41 -14.48 29.56
N PHE A 238 -35.06 -15.77 29.50
CA PHE A 238 -35.58 -16.67 28.47
C PHE A 238 -37.08 -16.91 28.59
N GLU A 239 -37.59 -17.09 29.80
CA GLU A 239 -39.03 -17.28 30.04
C GLU A 239 -39.84 -16.09 29.50
N ARG A 240 -39.42 -14.86 29.81
CA ARG A 240 -40.05 -13.63 29.29
C ARG A 240 -40.01 -13.55 27.76
N LEU A 241 -38.91 -13.96 27.13
CA LEU A 241 -38.80 -13.99 25.67
C LEU A 241 -39.71 -15.05 25.04
N LEU A 242 -39.83 -16.22 25.65
CA LEU A 242 -40.68 -17.31 25.16
C LEU A 242 -42.16 -16.99 25.30
N GLU A 243 -42.57 -16.32 26.38
CA GLU A 243 -43.94 -15.81 26.54
C GLU A 243 -44.32 -14.86 25.40
N ARG A 244 -43.41 -13.95 25.04
CA ARG A 244 -43.63 -12.97 23.97
C ARG A 244 -43.49 -13.56 22.57
N TYR A 245 -42.58 -14.52 22.37
CA TYR A 245 -42.30 -15.17 21.09
C TYR A 245 -42.31 -16.70 21.23
N PRO A 246 -43.50 -17.35 21.37
CA PRO A 246 -43.60 -18.80 21.59
C PRO A 246 -42.99 -19.65 20.48
N LYS A 247 -42.82 -19.08 19.28
CA LYS A 247 -42.23 -19.77 18.13
C LYS A 247 -40.70 -19.64 18.03
N MET A 248 -40.08 -18.92 18.95
CA MET A 248 -38.62 -18.76 19.03
C MET A 248 -37.92 -20.12 19.17
N GLU A 249 -38.61 -21.10 19.77
CA GLU A 249 -38.10 -22.46 19.81
C GLU A 249 -37.94 -23.05 18.40
N TYR A 250 -38.94 -22.95 17.53
CA TYR A 250 -38.90 -23.57 16.20
C TYR A 250 -37.78 -23.05 15.29
N ILE A 251 -37.23 -21.87 15.58
CA ILE A 251 -36.09 -21.26 14.84
C ILE A 251 -34.71 -21.53 15.47
N GLY A 252 -34.63 -22.37 16.50
CA GLY A 252 -33.36 -22.86 17.05
C GLY A 252 -32.67 -21.88 18.00
N LEU A 253 -33.45 -21.01 18.65
CA LEU A 253 -33.06 -20.11 19.74
C LEU A 253 -33.78 -20.58 21.02
N ARG A 254 -33.43 -21.77 21.52
CA ARG A 254 -34.29 -22.51 22.48
C ARG A 254 -33.88 -22.41 23.95
N ASP A 255 -32.62 -22.09 24.22
CA ASP A 255 -32.02 -22.45 25.51
C ASP A 255 -30.70 -21.73 25.81
N LYS A 256 -30.14 -22.03 26.99
CA LYS A 256 -28.83 -21.56 27.43
C LYS A 256 -27.69 -21.90 26.47
N LYS A 257 -27.80 -22.99 25.70
CA LYS A 257 -26.80 -23.38 24.70
C LYS A 257 -26.76 -22.38 23.55
N SER A 258 -27.92 -21.87 23.15
CA SER A 258 -28.05 -20.82 22.13
C SER A 258 -27.37 -19.51 22.58
N LEU A 259 -27.50 -19.13 23.86
CA LEU A 259 -26.78 -18.00 24.47
C LEU A 259 -25.27 -18.23 24.50
N PHE A 260 -24.83 -19.41 24.97
CA PHE A 260 -23.40 -19.76 25.03
C PHE A 260 -22.73 -19.70 23.65
N GLU A 261 -23.39 -20.25 22.63
CA GLU A 261 -22.89 -20.20 21.27
C GLU A 261 -22.86 -18.77 20.71
N GLY A 262 -23.86 -17.95 21.03
CA GLY A 262 -23.88 -16.52 20.73
C GLY A 262 -22.68 -15.79 21.35
N LYS A 263 -22.45 -15.97 22.65
CA LYS A 263 -21.29 -15.43 23.39
C LYS A 263 -19.97 -15.81 22.73
N ARG A 264 -19.79 -17.09 22.37
CA ARG A 264 -18.58 -17.58 21.69
C ARG A 264 -18.36 -16.88 20.34
N LYS A 265 -19.43 -16.59 19.61
CA LYS A 265 -19.34 -15.87 18.32
C LYS A 265 -19.05 -14.38 18.51
N LEU A 266 -19.58 -13.76 19.56
CA LEU A 266 -19.24 -12.38 19.93
C LEU A 266 -17.77 -12.26 20.34
N ALA A 267 -17.22 -13.25 21.06
CA ALA A 267 -15.79 -13.29 21.38
C ALA A 267 -14.91 -13.32 20.12
N ALA A 268 -15.32 -14.06 19.08
CA ALA A 268 -14.60 -14.05 17.80
C ALA A 268 -14.68 -12.68 17.10
N LEU A 269 -15.81 -11.98 17.22
CA LEU A 269 -15.95 -10.59 16.75
C LEU A 269 -15.05 -9.64 17.55
N ALA A 270 -14.92 -9.81 18.86
CA ALA A 270 -13.98 -9.02 19.67
C ALA A 270 -12.54 -9.12 19.15
N SER A 271 -12.09 -10.31 18.75
CA SER A 271 -10.76 -10.48 18.14
C SER A 271 -10.61 -9.69 16.83
N VAL A 272 -11.68 -9.53 16.06
CA VAL A 272 -11.69 -8.68 14.84
C VAL A 272 -11.52 -7.20 15.23
N PHE A 273 -12.15 -6.74 16.30
CA PHE A 273 -11.91 -5.40 16.83
C PHE A 273 -10.48 -5.21 17.29
N THR A 274 -9.93 -6.10 18.12
CA THR A 274 -8.52 -6.02 18.55
C THR A 274 -7.57 -5.94 17.35
N LYS A 275 -7.75 -6.83 16.36
CA LYS A 275 -6.92 -6.87 15.16
C LYS A 275 -6.99 -5.57 14.34
N ASN A 276 -8.13 -4.89 14.28
CA ASN A 276 -8.33 -3.72 13.40
C ASN A 276 -8.39 -2.37 14.12
N TYR A 277 -8.46 -2.34 15.46
CA TYR A 277 -8.60 -1.09 16.19
C TYR A 277 -7.47 -0.82 17.18
N HIS A 278 -6.72 -1.84 17.57
CA HIS A 278 -5.63 -1.68 18.51
C HIS A 278 -4.29 -1.60 17.80
N ALA A 279 -3.37 -0.86 18.39
CA ALA A 279 -1.97 -0.87 18.01
C ALA A 279 -1.38 -2.25 18.28
N ASP A 280 -0.73 -2.85 17.28
CA ASP A 280 0.04 -4.06 17.46
C ASP A 280 1.46 -3.66 17.88
N THR A 281 1.76 -3.81 19.17
CA THR A 281 3.04 -3.39 19.75
C THR A 281 4.23 -4.10 19.12
N ASP A 282 4.07 -5.33 18.64
CA ASP A 282 5.13 -6.07 17.94
C ASP A 282 5.35 -5.49 16.54
N GLU A 283 4.27 -5.15 15.83
CA GLU A 283 4.34 -4.47 14.53
C GLU A 283 5.01 -3.09 14.66
N PHE A 284 4.70 -2.34 15.71
CA PHE A 284 5.37 -1.08 16.03
C PHE A 284 6.84 -1.27 16.41
N ALA A 285 7.18 -2.32 17.16
CA ALA A 285 8.57 -2.65 17.48
C ALA A 285 9.37 -3.01 16.22
N ILE A 286 8.78 -3.79 15.30
CA ILE A 286 9.37 -4.11 13.99
C ILE A 286 9.53 -2.83 13.15
N GLN A 287 8.49 -1.99 13.09
CA GLN A 287 8.54 -0.70 12.40
C GLN A 287 9.68 0.16 12.95
N ARG A 288 9.81 0.32 14.27
CA ARG A 288 10.90 1.08 14.90
C ARG A 288 12.28 0.46 14.64
N ARG A 289 12.42 -0.87 14.64
CA ARG A 289 13.69 -1.52 14.27
C ARG A 289 14.07 -1.29 12.80
N ASN A 290 13.08 -1.32 11.91
CA ASN A 290 13.28 -1.16 10.47
C ASN A 290 13.51 0.30 10.08
N PHE A 291 12.90 1.26 10.78
CA PHE A 291 12.85 2.67 10.38
C PHE A 291 13.41 3.67 11.40
N GLY A 292 13.75 3.23 12.61
CA GLY A 292 14.10 4.13 13.73
C GLY A 292 15.38 4.93 13.53
N HIS A 293 16.35 4.43 12.73
CA HIS A 293 17.68 5.07 12.60
C HIS A 293 18.40 4.81 11.25
N ARG A 294 17.69 4.44 10.18
CA ARG A 294 18.36 3.99 8.94
C ARG A 294 18.16 4.95 7.78
N ASN A 295 19.28 5.38 7.18
CA ASN A 295 19.31 5.85 5.79
C ASN A 295 18.61 4.82 4.90
N SER A 296 17.97 5.28 3.83
CA SER A 296 17.13 4.56 2.86
C SER A 296 17.71 3.28 2.24
N ASP A 297 18.94 2.91 2.57
CA ASP A 297 19.74 1.96 1.83
C ASP A 297 19.70 0.54 2.42
N ASP A 298 19.13 0.39 3.62
CA ASP A 298 19.21 -0.86 4.38
C ASP A 298 17.80 -1.47 4.60
N ILE A 299 17.04 -1.63 3.50
CA ILE A 299 15.82 -2.47 3.40
C ILE A 299 16.24 -3.97 3.44
N ASP A 300 17.05 -4.33 4.43
CA ASP A 300 17.73 -5.61 4.54
C ASP A 300 16.88 -6.59 5.37
N ALA A 301 15.63 -6.79 4.96
CA ALA A 301 14.94 -8.04 5.24
C ALA A 301 15.58 -9.11 4.33
N ARG A 302 16.37 -10.01 4.92
CA ARG A 302 17.16 -11.10 4.28
C ARG A 302 16.45 -11.70 3.03
N ILE A 303 16.74 -11.14 1.85
CA ILE A 303 16.40 -11.74 0.55
C ILE A 303 17.34 -12.94 0.39
N SER A 304 16.84 -14.06 -0.13
CA SER A 304 17.76 -15.17 -0.40
C SER A 304 18.82 -14.77 -1.43
N PRO A 305 20.11 -15.08 -1.23
CA PRO A 305 21.18 -14.70 -2.17
C PRO A 305 20.91 -15.10 -3.64
N PRO A 306 20.32 -16.28 -3.94
CA PRO A 306 19.96 -16.63 -5.31
C PRO A 306 18.89 -15.72 -5.91
N VAL A 307 17.85 -15.34 -5.15
CA VAL A 307 16.79 -14.44 -5.63
C VAL A 307 17.34 -13.04 -5.86
N LEU A 308 18.18 -12.53 -4.95
CA LEU A 308 18.85 -11.24 -5.11
C LEU A 308 19.66 -11.19 -6.40
N LEU A 309 20.48 -12.21 -6.65
CA LEU A 309 21.26 -12.29 -7.87
C LEU A 309 20.38 -12.35 -9.12
N LYS A 310 19.41 -13.26 -9.18
CA LYS A 310 18.54 -13.42 -10.37
C LYS A 310 17.77 -12.14 -10.70
N SER A 311 17.23 -11.47 -9.68
CA SER A 311 16.50 -10.21 -9.83
C SER A 311 17.41 -9.12 -10.39
N ALA A 312 18.60 -8.93 -9.81
CA ALA A 312 19.55 -7.94 -10.29
C ALA A 312 20.08 -8.22 -11.71
N LEU A 313 20.41 -9.49 -12.03
CA LEU A 313 20.82 -9.87 -13.39
C LEU A 313 19.71 -9.61 -14.41
N SER A 314 18.45 -9.86 -14.05
CA SER A 314 17.29 -9.56 -14.89
C SER A 314 17.17 -8.05 -15.15
N SER A 315 17.35 -7.22 -14.13
CA SER A 315 17.38 -5.75 -14.28
C SER A 315 18.53 -5.27 -15.18
N TYR A 316 19.74 -5.83 -15.05
CA TYR A 316 20.85 -5.50 -15.95
C TYR A 316 20.56 -5.91 -17.39
N ILE A 317 20.00 -7.11 -17.61
CA ILE A 317 19.60 -7.60 -18.93
C ILE A 317 18.60 -6.64 -19.59
N ASN A 318 17.56 -6.23 -18.86
CA ASN A 318 16.60 -5.24 -19.36
C ASN A 318 17.26 -3.90 -19.69
N TYR A 319 18.21 -3.47 -18.86
CA TYR A 319 18.98 -2.25 -19.13
C TYR A 319 19.76 -2.30 -20.43
N TYR A 320 20.53 -3.36 -20.64
CA TYR A 320 21.31 -3.49 -21.86
C TYR A 320 20.46 -3.76 -23.10
N ALA A 321 19.31 -4.43 -22.94
CA ALA A 321 18.33 -4.55 -24.01
C ALA A 321 17.81 -3.18 -24.46
N PHE A 322 17.41 -2.33 -23.52
CA PHE A 322 16.96 -0.97 -23.79
C PHE A 322 18.05 -0.10 -24.41
N ALA A 323 19.26 -0.11 -23.84
CA ALA A 323 20.37 0.71 -24.34
C ALA A 323 20.73 0.35 -25.80
N LEU A 324 20.68 -0.94 -26.15
CA LEU A 324 20.96 -1.42 -27.52
C LEU A 324 19.78 -1.30 -28.47
N SER A 325 18.55 -1.17 -27.97
CA SER A 325 17.41 -0.80 -28.82
C SER A 325 17.41 0.70 -29.15
N HIS A 326 17.98 1.54 -28.28
CA HIS A 326 18.02 3.01 -28.39
C HIS A 326 19.44 3.58 -28.53
N VAL A 327 20.28 2.98 -29.38
CA VAL A 327 21.70 3.38 -29.55
C VAL A 327 21.86 4.89 -29.84
N GLY A 328 21.02 5.45 -30.70
CA GLY A 328 21.07 6.87 -31.07
C GLY A 328 20.89 7.79 -29.86
N PHE A 329 19.91 7.49 -29.00
CA PHE A 329 19.68 8.18 -27.74
C PHE A 329 20.89 8.08 -26.81
N ILE A 330 21.42 6.87 -26.59
CA ILE A 330 22.56 6.65 -25.68
C ILE A 330 23.80 7.40 -26.16
N ARG A 331 24.10 7.38 -27.47
CA ARG A 331 25.24 8.13 -28.03
C ARG A 331 25.09 9.63 -27.83
N GLN A 332 23.91 10.19 -28.13
CA GLN A 332 23.63 11.61 -27.93
C GLN A 332 23.68 12.00 -26.45
N LEU A 333 23.24 11.11 -25.55
CA LEU A 333 23.26 11.36 -24.12
C LEU A 333 24.69 11.39 -23.56
N TYR A 334 25.58 10.53 -24.05
CA TYR A 334 27.01 10.60 -23.73
C TYR A 334 27.68 11.85 -24.30
N GLN A 335 27.32 12.26 -25.51
CA GLN A 335 27.77 13.56 -26.04
C GLN A 335 27.31 14.72 -25.14
N LEU A 336 26.06 14.68 -24.64
CA LEU A 336 25.55 15.72 -23.75
C LEU A 336 26.30 15.72 -22.42
N ARG A 337 26.55 14.55 -21.84
CA ARG A 337 27.35 14.39 -20.62
C ARG A 337 28.72 15.05 -20.78
N ASP A 338 29.42 14.75 -21.89
CA ASP A 338 30.76 15.27 -22.14
C ASP A 338 30.74 16.80 -22.33
N SER A 339 29.73 17.33 -23.03
CA SER A 339 29.52 18.78 -23.14
C SER A 339 29.22 19.46 -21.79
N ILE A 340 28.38 18.86 -20.95
CA ILE A 340 28.08 19.38 -19.61
C ILE A 340 29.33 19.36 -18.74
N TYR A 341 30.12 18.27 -18.80
CA TYR A 341 31.38 18.18 -18.07
C TYR A 341 32.34 19.29 -18.50
N ASP A 342 32.47 19.54 -19.80
CA ASP A 342 33.29 20.61 -20.34
C ASP A 342 32.82 21.99 -19.89
N ILE A 343 31.51 22.26 -19.92
CA ILE A 343 30.94 23.53 -19.43
C ILE A 343 31.20 23.69 -17.93
N ALA A 344 30.84 22.69 -17.12
CA ALA A 344 30.98 22.75 -15.67
C ALA A 344 32.45 22.90 -15.23
N THR A 345 33.37 22.20 -15.89
CA THR A 345 34.80 22.24 -15.55
C THR A 345 35.47 23.51 -16.08
N LYS A 346 35.26 23.86 -17.36
CA LYS A 346 35.99 24.96 -18.01
C LYS A 346 35.40 26.34 -17.69
N GLN A 347 34.09 26.46 -17.50
CA GLN A 347 33.42 27.75 -17.27
C GLN A 347 33.15 28.01 -15.79
N PHE A 348 32.94 26.95 -14.99
CA PHE A 348 32.55 27.08 -13.57
C PHE A 348 33.53 26.43 -12.58
N ASN A 349 34.57 25.74 -13.05
CA ASN A 349 35.58 25.05 -12.23
C ASN A 349 34.99 24.04 -11.22
N LEU A 350 33.99 23.28 -11.65
CA LEU A 350 33.30 22.28 -10.84
C LEU A 350 33.74 20.86 -11.16
N ASN A 351 33.46 19.94 -10.23
CA ASN A 351 33.80 18.52 -10.38
C ASN A 351 32.79 17.74 -11.24
N GLU A 352 33.17 16.53 -11.63
CA GLU A 352 32.37 15.63 -12.48
C GLU A 352 31.01 15.25 -11.86
N PHE A 353 30.87 15.30 -10.53
CA PHE A 353 29.61 14.95 -9.86
C PHE A 353 28.48 15.92 -10.23
N VAL A 354 28.81 17.16 -10.57
CA VAL A 354 27.84 18.16 -11.03
C VAL A 354 27.19 17.73 -12.34
N THR A 355 27.91 17.05 -13.24
CA THR A 355 27.36 16.56 -14.52
C THR A 355 26.15 15.64 -14.32
N PHE A 356 26.23 14.71 -13.35
CA PHE A 356 25.13 13.83 -13.00
C PHE A 356 23.90 14.62 -12.50
N TYR A 357 24.14 15.61 -11.64
CA TYR A 357 23.09 16.46 -11.09
C TYR A 357 22.41 17.28 -12.19
N ILE A 358 23.17 17.93 -13.07
CA ILE A 358 22.64 18.74 -14.17
C ILE A 358 21.78 17.88 -15.11
N LEU A 359 22.26 16.70 -15.50
CA LEU A 359 21.50 15.79 -16.37
C LEU A 359 20.13 15.41 -15.81
N ASN A 360 19.97 15.29 -14.49
CA ASN A 360 18.68 14.98 -13.86
C ASN A 360 17.79 16.21 -13.61
N ASN A 361 18.33 17.42 -13.65
CA ASN A 361 17.60 18.65 -13.33
C ASN A 361 17.34 19.56 -14.55
N ILE A 362 18.03 19.36 -15.68
CA ILE A 362 17.89 20.19 -16.90
C ILE A 362 16.50 20.14 -17.55
N ASN A 363 15.66 19.17 -17.16
CA ASN A 363 14.29 19.03 -17.69
C ASN A 363 13.21 19.29 -16.64
N LYS A 364 13.58 19.78 -15.44
CA LYS A 364 12.61 20.10 -14.39
C LYS A 364 11.96 21.47 -14.60
N SER A 365 10.72 21.62 -14.16
CA SER A 365 10.01 22.90 -14.22
C SER A 365 10.66 23.94 -13.30
N SER A 366 10.58 25.22 -13.68
CA SER A 366 11.13 26.38 -12.98
C SER A 366 10.59 26.62 -11.56
N THR A 367 9.71 25.75 -11.06
CA THR A 367 9.05 25.83 -9.75
C THR A 367 9.85 25.18 -8.62
N GLU A 368 10.90 24.39 -8.91
CA GLU A 368 11.79 23.84 -7.87
C GLU A 368 12.95 24.79 -7.59
N SER A 369 13.19 25.11 -6.31
CA SER A 369 14.27 26.01 -5.89
C SER A 369 15.64 25.34 -6.05
N LEU A 370 16.28 25.55 -7.19
CA LEU A 370 17.68 25.20 -7.41
C LEU A 370 18.61 26.31 -6.88
N GLN A 371 19.80 25.94 -6.43
CA GLN A 371 20.82 26.95 -6.08
C GLN A 371 21.21 27.74 -7.33
N ALA A 372 21.45 29.05 -7.18
CA ALA A 372 21.71 29.98 -8.28
C ALA A 372 22.82 29.49 -9.24
N LEU A 373 23.90 28.93 -8.71
CA LEU A 373 25.01 28.38 -9.51
C LEU A 373 24.57 27.25 -10.45
N TYR A 374 23.68 26.35 -10.00
CA TYR A 374 23.19 25.26 -10.87
C TYR A 374 22.22 25.79 -11.93
N THR A 375 21.47 26.84 -11.61
CA THR A 375 20.61 27.53 -12.58
C THR A 375 21.46 28.14 -13.71
N GLU A 376 22.57 28.81 -13.39
CA GLU A 376 23.48 29.38 -14.38
C GLU A 376 24.10 28.31 -15.30
N ILE A 377 24.52 27.17 -14.73
CA ILE A 377 25.06 26.05 -15.50
C ILE A 377 23.99 25.45 -16.41
N ILE A 378 22.78 25.22 -15.89
CA ILE A 378 21.65 24.70 -16.68
C ILE A 378 21.38 25.64 -17.85
N MET A 379 21.31 26.95 -17.63
CA MET A 379 21.12 27.94 -18.70
C MET A 379 22.24 27.88 -19.74
N ALA A 380 23.50 27.79 -19.31
CA ALA A 380 24.64 27.67 -20.22
C ALA A 380 24.54 26.39 -21.08
N VAL A 381 24.14 25.27 -20.48
CA VAL A 381 23.92 24.01 -21.19
C VAL A 381 22.73 24.11 -22.15
N GLU A 382 21.61 24.72 -21.73
CA GLU A 382 20.43 24.89 -22.60
C GLU A 382 20.74 25.72 -23.85
N ILE A 383 21.59 26.75 -23.73
CA ILE A 383 22.03 27.57 -24.85
C ILE A 383 23.04 26.81 -25.72
N GLN A 384 24.13 26.31 -25.13
CA GLN A 384 25.25 25.75 -25.88
C GLN A 384 24.94 24.36 -26.46
N CYS A 385 24.06 23.60 -25.82
CA CYS A 385 23.66 22.24 -26.24
C CYS A 385 22.23 22.18 -26.79
N HIS A 386 21.64 23.32 -27.20
CA HIS A 386 20.23 23.40 -27.61
C HIS A 386 19.82 22.32 -28.63
N GLY A 387 20.59 22.16 -29.71
CA GLY A 387 20.29 21.18 -30.76
C GLY A 387 20.32 19.73 -30.26
N LEU A 388 21.26 19.40 -29.36
CA LEU A 388 21.40 18.07 -28.77
C LEU A 388 20.26 17.78 -27.77
N LEU A 389 19.90 18.77 -26.95
CA LEU A 389 18.77 18.67 -26.03
C LEU A 389 17.44 18.49 -26.76
N THR A 390 17.21 19.25 -27.84
CA THR A 390 16.02 19.11 -28.67
C THR A 390 15.93 17.70 -29.26
N ALA A 391 17.04 17.15 -29.78
CA ALA A 391 17.08 15.78 -30.29
C ALA A 391 16.82 14.73 -29.18
N LEU A 392 17.43 14.88 -28.01
CA LEU A 392 17.24 13.97 -26.88
C LEU A 392 15.81 14.02 -26.31
N ARG A 393 15.21 15.20 -26.20
CA ARG A 393 13.83 15.40 -25.70
C ARG A 393 12.78 14.79 -26.64
N ALA A 394 13.12 14.52 -27.90
CA ALA A 394 12.23 13.86 -28.86
C ALA A 394 12.13 12.33 -28.66
N TYR A 395 13.05 11.72 -27.93
CA TYR A 395 12.94 10.30 -27.58
C TYR A 395 11.89 10.08 -26.48
N PRO A 396 11.12 8.97 -26.52
CA PRO A 396 10.10 8.65 -25.52
C PRO A 396 10.72 8.09 -24.22
N VAL A 397 11.74 8.76 -23.67
CA VAL A 397 12.48 8.35 -22.48
C VAL A 397 12.25 9.38 -21.36
N ARG A 398 12.03 8.91 -20.13
CA ARG A 398 11.83 9.79 -18.97
C ARG A 398 13.03 10.71 -18.77
N GLN A 399 12.77 12.01 -18.80
CA GLN A 399 13.79 13.05 -18.87
C GLN A 399 14.44 13.38 -17.51
N GLU A 400 13.78 13.00 -16.42
CA GLU A 400 14.19 13.22 -15.02
C GLU A 400 15.26 12.23 -14.51
N TYR A 401 15.60 11.21 -15.31
CA TYR A 401 16.55 10.15 -14.94
C TYR A 401 17.75 10.01 -15.88
N TRP A 402 17.99 11.01 -16.73
CA TRP A 402 19.07 10.97 -17.73
C TRP A 402 20.47 10.80 -17.12
N GLY A 403 20.73 11.38 -15.94
CA GLY A 403 22.01 11.26 -15.26
C GLY A 403 22.37 9.82 -14.91
N TYR A 404 21.37 8.96 -14.65
CA TYR A 404 21.61 7.57 -14.29
C TYR A 404 22.21 6.73 -15.41
N PHE A 405 21.92 7.04 -16.68
CA PHE A 405 22.55 6.37 -17.82
C PHE A 405 24.03 6.74 -17.96
N ALA A 406 24.42 7.91 -17.45
CA ALA A 406 25.74 8.50 -17.62
C ALA A 406 26.71 8.20 -16.45
N TYR A 407 26.22 7.64 -15.34
CA TYR A 407 27.00 7.47 -14.12
C TYR A 407 27.34 6.01 -13.82
N GLN A 408 28.60 5.65 -14.10
CA GLN A 408 29.14 4.28 -13.98
C GLN A 408 29.13 3.69 -12.56
N TYR A 409 29.00 4.53 -11.53
CA TYR A 409 28.90 4.08 -10.14
C TYR A 409 27.50 3.55 -9.78
N ILE A 410 26.48 3.86 -10.58
CA ILE A 410 25.12 3.34 -10.39
C ILE A 410 24.87 2.15 -11.30
N ILE A 411 25.31 2.23 -12.57
CA ILE A 411 25.15 1.14 -13.54
C ILE A 411 26.53 0.59 -13.92
N PRO A 412 26.92 -0.61 -13.43
CA PRO A 412 28.19 -1.22 -13.80
C PRO A 412 28.21 -1.54 -15.29
N THR A 413 29.37 -1.44 -15.93
CA THR A 413 29.55 -1.81 -17.34
C THR A 413 29.28 -3.30 -17.55
N ILE A 414 28.83 -3.68 -18.76
CA ILE A 414 28.53 -5.09 -19.10
C ILE A 414 29.75 -6.00 -18.88
N GLY A 415 30.95 -5.50 -19.15
CA GLY A 415 32.21 -6.18 -18.86
C GLY A 415 32.43 -6.43 -17.36
N LYS A 416 32.14 -5.44 -16.49
CA LYS A 416 32.22 -5.61 -15.02
C LYS A 416 31.23 -6.68 -14.55
N ILE A 417 30.01 -6.71 -15.10
CA ILE A 417 28.99 -7.71 -14.77
C ILE A 417 29.46 -9.11 -15.21
N VAL A 418 29.92 -9.27 -16.46
CA VAL A 418 30.38 -10.55 -17.00
C VAL A 418 31.60 -11.09 -16.25
N LYS A 419 32.61 -10.24 -15.98
CA LYS A 419 33.80 -10.62 -15.21
C LYS A 419 33.43 -11.17 -13.83
N SER A 420 32.51 -10.50 -13.17
CA SER A 420 32.09 -10.86 -11.84
C SER A 420 31.22 -12.12 -11.83
N MET A 421 30.39 -12.34 -12.87
CA MET A 421 29.71 -13.63 -13.07
C MET A 421 30.69 -14.79 -13.27
N GLY A 422 31.82 -14.57 -13.96
CA GLY A 422 32.90 -15.55 -14.09
C GLY A 422 33.59 -15.84 -12.75
N THR A 423 33.81 -14.80 -11.94
CA THR A 423 34.37 -14.94 -10.59
C THR A 423 33.41 -15.71 -9.68
N LEU A 424 32.11 -15.36 -9.69
CA LEU A 424 31.09 -16.08 -8.95
C LEU A 424 30.99 -17.55 -9.37
N SER A 425 31.00 -17.82 -10.69
CA SER A 425 31.03 -19.18 -11.24
C SER A 425 32.17 -20.02 -10.65
N THR A 426 33.33 -19.39 -10.47
CA THR A 426 34.51 -20.04 -9.89
C THR A 426 34.32 -20.32 -8.40
N LEU A 427 33.78 -19.36 -7.64
CA LEU A 427 33.51 -19.51 -6.21
C LEU A 427 32.46 -20.58 -5.91
N CYS A 428 31.41 -20.70 -6.72
CA CYS A 428 30.34 -21.68 -6.52
C CYS A 428 30.52 -22.98 -7.33
N ASN A 429 31.65 -23.15 -8.01
CA ASN A 429 31.92 -24.28 -8.91
C ASN A 429 30.77 -24.54 -9.91
N VAL A 430 30.26 -23.46 -10.52
CA VAL A 430 29.15 -23.45 -11.49
C VAL A 430 27.79 -23.88 -10.90
N ASN A 431 27.72 -24.23 -9.61
CA ASN A 431 26.47 -24.57 -8.93
C ASN A 431 25.87 -23.34 -8.23
N TYR A 432 25.06 -22.59 -8.98
CA TYR A 432 24.39 -21.39 -8.50
C TYR A 432 23.23 -21.65 -7.52
N GLN A 433 22.85 -22.90 -7.25
CA GLN A 433 21.81 -23.22 -6.25
C GLN A 433 22.30 -23.02 -4.81
N HIS A 434 23.61 -23.01 -4.59
CA HIS A 434 24.23 -22.86 -3.26
C HIS A 434 24.92 -21.51 -3.05
N ILE A 435 24.47 -20.45 -3.74
CA ILE A 435 24.99 -19.11 -3.50
C ILE A 435 24.62 -18.67 -2.08
N THR A 436 25.61 -18.14 -1.36
CA THR A 436 25.48 -17.64 0.02
C THR A 436 25.73 -16.14 0.05
N ASP A 437 25.36 -15.49 1.16
CA ASP A 437 25.68 -14.08 1.40
C ASP A 437 27.19 -13.83 1.42
N GLU A 438 28.00 -14.80 1.87
CA GLU A 438 29.46 -14.69 1.91
C GLU A 438 30.06 -14.64 0.51
N HIS A 439 29.54 -15.45 -0.42
CA HIS A 439 29.95 -15.40 -1.83
C HIS A 439 29.67 -14.02 -2.44
N LEU A 440 28.50 -13.43 -2.17
CA LEU A 440 28.14 -12.10 -2.69
C LEU A 440 28.93 -10.97 -2.01
N LYS A 441 29.19 -11.07 -0.70
CA LYS A 441 30.02 -10.09 0.03
C LYS A 441 31.48 -10.10 -0.45
N ALA A 442 32.06 -11.27 -0.68
CA ALA A 442 33.44 -11.39 -1.16
C ALA A 442 33.67 -10.71 -2.52
N LEU A 443 32.60 -10.55 -3.33
CA LEU A 443 32.63 -9.90 -4.63
C LEU A 443 32.34 -8.38 -4.57
N GLY A 444 32.04 -7.83 -3.39
CA GLY A 444 31.52 -6.46 -3.26
C GLY A 444 30.16 -6.29 -3.95
N TRP A 445 29.44 -7.40 -4.17
CA TRP A 445 28.25 -7.44 -5.02
C TRP A 445 26.97 -7.17 -4.28
N LYS A 446 26.95 -7.33 -2.96
CA LYS A 446 25.73 -7.13 -2.17
C LYS A 446 25.15 -5.72 -2.41
N ASP A 447 25.99 -4.70 -2.31
CA ASP A 447 25.57 -3.30 -2.47
C ASP A 447 25.26 -2.97 -3.94
N GLU A 448 26.03 -3.51 -4.88
CA GLU A 448 25.83 -3.35 -6.32
C GLU A 448 24.51 -3.97 -6.81
N LEU A 449 24.19 -5.19 -6.36
CA LEU A 449 22.97 -5.90 -6.71
C LEU A 449 21.75 -5.22 -6.06
N ASN A 450 21.91 -4.66 -4.85
CA ASN A 450 20.87 -3.83 -4.22
C ASN A 450 20.57 -2.57 -5.04
N LYS A 451 21.57 -1.97 -5.69
CA LYS A 451 21.39 -0.79 -6.57
C LYS A 451 20.71 -1.12 -7.89
N ALA A 452 20.68 -2.40 -8.33
CA ALA A 452 20.06 -2.78 -9.59
C ALA A 452 18.55 -2.44 -9.65
N VAL A 453 17.89 -2.29 -8.50
CA VAL A 453 16.50 -1.81 -8.42
C VAL A 453 16.32 -0.41 -9.04
N ILE A 454 17.37 0.41 -9.07
CA ILE A 454 17.35 1.75 -9.68
C ILE A 454 17.17 1.64 -11.20
N LEU A 455 17.64 0.56 -11.84
CA LEU A 455 17.44 0.34 -13.28
C LEU A 455 15.97 0.28 -13.66
N ASN A 456 15.15 -0.31 -12.78
CA ASN A 456 13.71 -0.38 -12.98
C ASN A 456 13.00 0.97 -12.81
N ARG A 457 13.71 2.02 -12.31
CA ARG A 457 13.23 3.42 -12.27
C ARG A 457 13.53 4.17 -13.57
N ILE A 458 14.61 3.79 -14.24
CA ILE A 458 15.19 4.54 -15.36
C ILE A 458 14.57 4.11 -16.70
N ILE A 459 14.15 2.84 -16.80
CA ILE A 459 13.58 2.26 -18.02
C ILE A 459 12.10 1.98 -17.77
N ALA A 460 11.25 2.56 -18.62
CA ALA A 460 9.86 2.12 -18.69
C ALA A 460 9.84 0.69 -19.24
N SER A 461 9.51 -0.29 -18.40
CA SER A 461 9.24 -1.66 -18.85
C SER A 461 7.75 -1.89 -18.95
N ASP A 462 7.29 -2.60 -19.99
CA ASP A 462 5.94 -3.20 -20.03
C ASP A 462 5.71 -4.25 -18.94
N ASN A 463 6.78 -4.68 -18.26
CA ASN A 463 6.67 -5.52 -17.08
C ASN A 463 6.10 -4.69 -15.92
N ASP A 464 5.12 -5.28 -15.23
CA ASP A 464 4.53 -4.81 -13.96
C ASP A 464 5.57 -4.80 -12.81
N PHE A 465 6.73 -4.17 -13.00
CA PHE A 465 7.68 -3.93 -11.94
C PHE A 465 7.15 -2.79 -11.07
N ILE A 466 6.41 -3.16 -10.04
CA ILE A 466 5.81 -2.24 -9.08
C ILE A 466 6.79 -1.93 -7.94
N CYS A 467 7.58 -0.87 -8.09
CA CYS A 467 8.30 -0.31 -6.94
C CYS A 467 7.30 0.38 -5.99
N ALA A 468 7.40 0.10 -4.70
CA ALA A 468 6.88 0.97 -3.67
C ALA A 468 8.05 1.46 -2.82
N GLY A 469 8.42 2.73 -3.03
CA GLY A 469 9.30 3.44 -2.11
C GLY A 469 8.48 3.95 -0.94
N TYR A 470 9.05 3.87 0.26
CA TYR A 470 8.45 4.37 1.49
C TYR A 470 8.97 5.79 1.79
N GLY A 471 8.07 6.69 2.17
CA GLY A 471 8.42 8.01 2.69
C GLY A 471 8.48 8.00 4.23
N LEU A 472 9.57 8.52 4.78
CA LEU A 472 9.80 8.79 6.22
C LEU A 472 8.91 9.90 6.81
N SER A 473 7.83 10.30 6.14
CA SER A 473 6.95 11.40 6.58
C SER A 473 5.91 10.96 7.60
N ASN A 474 5.22 11.92 8.22
CA ASN A 474 4.11 11.74 9.17
C ASN A 474 2.87 11.00 8.59
N HIS A 475 3.01 10.37 7.42
CA HIS A 475 2.03 9.61 6.67
C HIS A 475 2.76 8.73 5.65
N THR A 476 2.15 7.62 5.26
CA THR A 476 2.74 6.70 4.28
C THR A 476 2.65 7.28 2.88
N ILE A 477 3.73 7.18 2.12
CA ILE A 477 3.75 7.54 0.70
C ILE A 477 4.10 6.28 -0.08
N VAL A 478 3.25 5.91 -1.04
CA VAL A 478 3.50 4.86 -2.04
C VAL A 478 3.79 5.54 -3.36
N LEU A 479 4.90 5.16 -3.99
CA LEU A 479 5.43 5.80 -5.19
C LEU A 479 5.27 4.87 -6.41
N PRO A 480 4.14 4.89 -7.13
CA PRO A 480 3.90 3.97 -8.23
C PRO A 480 4.73 4.36 -9.46
N MET A 481 5.71 3.53 -9.82
CA MET A 481 6.71 3.88 -10.86
C MET A 481 6.24 3.60 -12.29
N ASN A 482 5.73 2.40 -12.57
CA ASN A 482 5.46 1.92 -13.94
C ASN A 482 3.96 1.87 -14.28
N ALA A 483 3.09 1.89 -13.27
CA ALA A 483 1.65 1.94 -13.45
C ALA A 483 1.04 2.95 -12.46
N PRO A 484 1.22 4.27 -12.66
CA PRO A 484 0.73 5.29 -11.73
C PRO A 484 -0.78 5.19 -11.49
N ASN A 485 -1.53 4.61 -12.43
CA ASN A 485 -2.97 4.38 -12.34
C ASN A 485 -3.36 3.08 -11.61
N ASN A 486 -2.44 2.12 -11.43
CA ASN A 486 -2.71 0.87 -10.71
C ASN A 486 -2.51 1.07 -9.19
N VAL A 487 -3.44 1.81 -8.58
CA VAL A 487 -3.37 2.17 -7.15
C VAL A 487 -3.34 0.91 -6.26
N TYR A 488 -4.20 -0.07 -6.54
CA TYR A 488 -4.28 -1.31 -5.76
C TYR A 488 -2.98 -2.12 -5.84
N GLY A 489 -2.48 -2.39 -7.05
CA GLY A 489 -1.23 -3.14 -7.25
C GLY A 489 -0.03 -2.44 -6.62
N SER A 490 -0.01 -1.10 -6.67
CA SER A 490 1.04 -0.29 -6.05
C SER A 490 1.09 -0.42 -4.53
N ILE A 491 -0.08 -0.44 -3.88
CA ILE A 491 -0.17 -0.64 -2.43
C ILE A 491 0.13 -2.10 -2.05
N GLN A 492 -0.34 -3.08 -2.83
CA GLN A 492 0.00 -4.49 -2.60
C GLN A 492 1.50 -4.72 -2.68
N ALA A 493 2.19 -4.17 -3.68
CA ALA A 493 3.64 -4.28 -3.78
C ALA A 493 4.36 -3.59 -2.61
N ALA A 494 3.84 -2.46 -2.10
CA ALA A 494 4.35 -1.83 -0.88
C ALA A 494 4.26 -2.77 0.34
N LEU A 495 3.15 -3.50 0.44
CA LEU A 495 2.93 -4.47 1.50
C LEU A 495 3.87 -5.68 1.34
N ASP A 496 4.05 -6.17 0.11
CA ASP A 496 4.91 -7.31 -0.20
C ASP A 496 6.38 -6.99 0.06
N LEU A 497 6.84 -5.78 -0.26
CA LEU A 497 8.19 -5.33 0.03
C LEU A 497 8.47 -5.18 1.53
N TYR A 498 7.43 -4.90 2.34
CA TYR A 498 7.53 -4.82 3.79
C TYR A 498 7.59 -6.20 4.45
N ASP A 499 6.86 -7.19 3.93
CA ASP A 499 6.82 -8.54 4.49
C ASP A 499 7.91 -9.45 3.87
N LYS A 500 8.84 -9.94 4.70
CA LYS A 500 10.01 -10.72 4.25
C LYS A 500 9.66 -11.88 3.31
N ASN A 501 8.61 -12.63 3.61
CA ASN A 501 8.26 -13.81 2.81
C ASN A 501 7.66 -13.40 1.45
N LEU A 502 6.89 -12.31 1.45
CA LEU A 502 6.27 -11.78 0.24
C LEU A 502 7.28 -11.05 -0.64
N LYS A 503 8.30 -10.42 -0.04
CA LYS A 503 9.41 -9.77 -0.77
C LYS A 503 10.15 -10.75 -1.67
N ASN A 504 10.45 -11.96 -1.19
CA ASN A 504 11.08 -13.00 -2.01
C ASN A 504 10.18 -13.43 -3.18
N ASN A 505 8.88 -13.61 -2.93
CA ASN A 505 7.91 -14.00 -3.97
C ASN A 505 7.77 -12.91 -5.03
N TYR A 506 7.64 -11.65 -4.60
CA TYR A 506 7.55 -10.49 -5.48
C TYR A 506 8.81 -10.36 -6.35
N LEU A 507 10.01 -10.39 -5.75
CA LEU A 507 11.25 -10.33 -6.53
C LEU A 507 11.37 -11.52 -7.49
N SER A 508 10.90 -12.71 -7.09
CA SER A 508 10.90 -13.88 -7.96
C SER A 508 9.98 -13.71 -9.17
N SER A 509 8.81 -13.08 -9.00
CA SER A 509 7.89 -12.79 -10.12
C SER A 509 8.44 -11.78 -11.15
N THR A 510 9.51 -11.07 -10.82
CA THR A 510 10.13 -10.06 -11.71
C THR A 510 11.33 -10.61 -12.50
N ILE A 511 11.68 -11.89 -12.31
CA ILE A 511 12.83 -12.54 -12.96
C ILE A 511 12.45 -12.98 -14.37
N ILE A 512 13.27 -12.63 -15.37
CA ILE A 512 13.01 -12.96 -16.80
C ILE A 512 13.24 -14.47 -17.07
N HIS A 513 14.26 -15.05 -16.43
CA HIS A 513 14.57 -16.47 -16.49
C HIS A 513 15.03 -17.00 -15.13
N GLU A 514 14.43 -18.09 -14.67
CA GLU A 514 14.79 -18.67 -13.38
C GLU A 514 16.18 -19.32 -13.36
N ASP A 515 16.71 -19.69 -14.53
CA ASP A 515 18.04 -20.30 -14.66
C ASP A 515 19.15 -19.23 -14.79
N ILE A 516 20.06 -19.21 -13.80
CA ILE A 516 21.20 -18.30 -13.77
C ILE A 516 22.18 -18.57 -14.92
N GLN A 517 22.33 -19.82 -15.38
CA GLN A 517 23.19 -20.13 -16.52
C GLN A 517 22.62 -19.53 -17.81
N GLN A 518 21.29 -19.53 -17.96
CA GLN A 518 20.64 -18.87 -19.08
C GLN A 518 20.83 -17.35 -19.01
N LEU A 519 20.60 -16.71 -17.86
CA LEU A 519 20.85 -15.27 -17.65
C LEU A 519 22.31 -14.91 -17.97
N GLN A 520 23.26 -15.72 -17.52
CA GLN A 520 24.68 -15.56 -17.82
C GLN A 520 24.97 -15.62 -19.33
N SER A 521 24.42 -16.60 -20.04
CA SER A 521 24.62 -16.72 -21.49
C SER A 521 24.08 -15.49 -22.24
N ILE A 522 22.95 -14.94 -21.78
CA ILE A 522 22.35 -13.72 -22.33
C ILE A 522 23.29 -12.52 -22.11
N LEU A 523 23.89 -12.39 -20.92
CA LEU A 523 24.87 -11.34 -20.61
C LEU A 523 26.11 -11.41 -21.51
N TRP A 524 26.59 -12.62 -21.85
CA TRP A 524 27.66 -12.78 -22.84
C TRP A 524 27.25 -12.27 -24.23
N GLY A 525 26.00 -12.56 -24.62
CA GLY A 525 25.39 -12.04 -25.83
C GLY A 525 25.37 -10.50 -25.84
N PHE A 526 24.92 -9.89 -24.74
CA PHE A 526 24.92 -8.44 -24.58
C PHE A 526 26.32 -7.83 -24.60
N HIS A 527 27.30 -8.46 -23.97
CA HIS A 527 28.70 -8.02 -24.01
C HIS A 527 29.18 -7.89 -25.46
N HIS A 528 28.98 -8.94 -26.27
CA HIS A 528 29.33 -8.91 -27.69
C HIS A 528 28.61 -7.80 -28.47
N LEU A 529 27.29 -7.70 -28.31
CA LEU A 529 26.49 -6.73 -29.05
C LEU A 529 26.80 -5.29 -28.64
N TYR A 530 27.06 -5.05 -27.36
CA TYR A 530 27.46 -3.74 -26.84
C TYR A 530 28.82 -3.32 -27.36
N HIS A 531 29.82 -4.19 -27.31
CA HIS A 531 31.13 -3.90 -27.88
C HIS A 531 31.05 -3.65 -29.39
N LYS A 532 30.26 -4.44 -30.12
CA LYS A 532 30.06 -4.24 -31.57
C LYS A 532 29.52 -2.85 -31.91
N GLU A 533 28.67 -2.29 -31.04
CA GLU A 533 28.00 -1.02 -31.31
C GLU A 533 28.77 0.20 -30.75
N PHE A 534 29.40 0.07 -29.60
CA PHE A 534 30.01 1.19 -28.87
C PHE A 534 31.53 1.20 -28.88
N SER A 535 32.20 0.11 -29.30
CA SER A 535 33.66 0.08 -29.41
C SER A 535 34.13 0.41 -30.84
N PRO A 536 35.27 1.11 -30.99
CA PRO A 536 35.84 1.43 -32.31
C PRO A 536 36.42 0.20 -33.04
N GLY A 537 36.66 -0.91 -32.34
CA GLY A 537 37.23 -2.14 -32.91
C GLY A 537 36.19 -3.07 -33.55
N LYS A 538 36.58 -3.79 -34.61
CA LYS A 538 35.77 -4.88 -35.18
C LYS A 538 35.82 -6.10 -34.26
N ILE A 539 34.73 -6.37 -33.54
CA ILE A 539 34.61 -7.55 -32.68
C ILE A 539 33.95 -8.71 -33.43
N THR A 540 34.55 -9.90 -33.37
CA THR A 540 33.98 -11.15 -33.91
C THR A 540 33.43 -12.03 -32.78
N ASN A 541 32.76 -13.13 -33.12
CA ASN A 541 32.30 -14.07 -32.10
C ASN A 541 33.49 -14.72 -31.38
N GLU A 542 34.53 -15.10 -32.13
CA GLU A 542 35.73 -15.76 -31.60
C GLU A 542 36.44 -14.84 -30.60
N LEU A 543 36.67 -13.58 -30.99
CA LEU A 543 37.29 -12.58 -30.10
C LEU A 543 36.46 -12.34 -28.84
N SER A 544 35.13 -12.24 -28.95
CA SER A 544 34.27 -12.11 -27.77
C SER A 544 34.33 -13.34 -26.87
N ILE A 545 34.38 -14.54 -27.45
CA ILE A 545 34.47 -15.80 -26.70
C ILE A 545 35.79 -15.86 -25.94
N ASP A 546 36.90 -15.50 -26.59
CA ASP A 546 38.22 -15.49 -25.98
C ASP A 546 38.31 -14.45 -24.85
N GLU A 547 37.81 -13.23 -25.09
CA GLU A 547 37.80 -12.17 -24.08
C GLU A 547 36.97 -12.53 -22.86
N ILE A 548 35.75 -13.04 -23.06
CA ILE A 548 34.88 -13.46 -21.97
C ILE A 548 35.47 -14.68 -21.26
N GLY A 549 36.02 -15.64 -22.02
CA GLY A 549 36.62 -16.86 -21.50
C GLY A 549 37.73 -16.61 -20.49
N ARG A 550 38.47 -15.50 -20.59
CA ARG A 550 39.50 -15.09 -19.61
C ARG A 550 38.95 -14.85 -18.21
N PHE A 551 37.64 -14.61 -18.06
CA PHE A 551 37.00 -14.43 -16.75
C PHE A 551 36.50 -15.73 -16.12
N TYR A 552 36.56 -16.84 -16.84
CA TYR A 552 36.02 -18.13 -16.43
C TYR A 552 37.13 -19.16 -16.27
N ARG A 553 36.97 -20.06 -15.28
CA ARG A 553 37.92 -21.16 -15.06
C ARG A 553 37.92 -22.18 -16.20
N GLN A 554 36.77 -22.38 -16.84
CA GLN A 554 36.60 -23.27 -17.98
C GLN A 554 36.27 -22.45 -19.24
N PRO A 555 36.72 -22.89 -20.42
CA PRO A 555 36.33 -22.27 -21.69
C PRO A 555 34.80 -22.17 -21.80
N ILE A 556 34.30 -21.02 -22.20
CA ILE A 556 32.86 -20.86 -22.42
C ILE A 556 32.44 -21.61 -23.69
N SER A 557 31.28 -22.27 -23.65
CA SER A 557 30.78 -23.02 -24.80
C SER A 557 30.34 -22.08 -25.92
N GLU A 558 30.91 -22.23 -27.11
CA GLU A 558 30.50 -21.49 -28.30
C GLU A 558 28.99 -21.65 -28.59
N SER A 559 28.45 -22.85 -28.37
CA SER A 559 27.04 -23.14 -28.57
C SER A 559 26.14 -22.37 -27.58
N GLN A 560 26.57 -22.25 -26.32
CA GLN A 560 25.85 -21.48 -25.30
C GLN A 560 25.96 -19.97 -25.57
N PHE A 561 27.15 -19.49 -25.96
CA PHE A 561 27.34 -18.11 -26.38
C PHE A 561 26.41 -17.73 -27.54
N LYS A 562 26.35 -18.56 -28.60
CA LYS A 562 25.46 -18.34 -29.76
C LYS A 562 23.99 -18.32 -29.36
N LYS A 563 23.55 -19.22 -28.46
CA LYS A 563 22.18 -19.23 -27.91
C LYS A 563 21.88 -17.96 -27.12
N GLY A 564 22.77 -17.57 -26.21
CA GLY A 564 22.65 -16.36 -25.41
C GLY A 564 22.60 -15.09 -26.25
N LYS A 565 23.46 -14.99 -27.27
CA LYS A 565 23.44 -13.89 -28.27
C LYS A 565 22.11 -13.82 -29.02
N LYS A 566 21.55 -14.95 -29.45
CA LYS A 566 20.24 -14.99 -30.10
C LYS A 566 19.12 -14.49 -29.18
N ALA A 567 19.12 -14.93 -27.92
CA ALA A 567 18.16 -14.46 -26.92
C ALA A 567 18.30 -12.95 -26.63
N ALA A 568 19.52 -12.45 -26.51
CA ALA A 568 19.78 -11.01 -26.35
C ALA A 568 19.23 -10.19 -27.54
N GLN A 569 19.43 -10.66 -28.78
CA GLN A 569 18.86 -10.01 -29.97
C GLN A 569 17.33 -9.97 -29.97
N GLN A 570 16.68 -11.04 -29.50
CA GLN A 570 15.23 -11.10 -29.37
C GLN A 570 14.71 -10.10 -28.33
N LEU A 571 15.39 -9.97 -27.19
CA LEU A 571 15.08 -8.97 -26.16
C LEU A 571 15.28 -7.54 -26.67
N ILE A 572 16.37 -7.26 -27.40
CA ILE A 572 16.57 -5.93 -28.00
C ILE A 572 15.42 -5.59 -28.96
N ALA A 573 14.94 -6.57 -29.73
CA ALA A 573 13.84 -6.36 -30.65
C ALA A 573 12.49 -6.10 -29.95
N SER A 574 12.26 -6.64 -28.75
CA SER A 574 11.03 -6.39 -28.01
C SER A 574 10.92 -4.94 -27.54
N TYR A 575 12.05 -4.29 -27.20
CA TYR A 575 12.10 -2.88 -26.80
C TYR A 575 12.02 -1.88 -27.96
N LYS A 576 11.93 -2.34 -29.22
CA LYS A 576 11.73 -1.48 -30.40
C LYS A 576 10.27 -1.41 -30.85
N LYS A 577 9.45 -2.34 -30.35
CA LYS A 577 8.01 -2.35 -30.55
C LYS A 577 7.38 -1.40 -29.55
#